data_AF-A0A7J7GBI6-F1
#
_entry.id   AF-A0A7J7GBI6-F1
#
_cell.length_a   1.000
_cell.length_b   1.000
_cell.length_c   1.000
_cell.angle_alpha   90.00
_cell.angle_beta   90.00
_cell.angle_gamma   90.00
#
_symmetry.space_group_name_H-M   'P 1'
#
loop_
_entity.id
_entity.type
_entity.pdbx_description
1 polymer ?
#
loop_
_entity_poly.entity_id
_entity_poly.type
_entity_poly.pdbx_seq_one_letter_code
_entity_poly.pdbx_strand_id
1 'polypeptide(L)'
;MTVLNPSPNSTSIQPWWKSLWRHHSPNRWKHTLWLVRHDRLLTNEMKLRRHLSSEATCTLCDHPCETTIHALRDCYRAQRIW
;
A
#
# COMPACT_ATOMS: atom_id res chain seq x y z
N MET A 1 23.67 -45.31 16.62
CA MET A 1 22.53 -44.57 16.04
C MET A 1 22.42 -43.24 16.76
N THR A 2 23.22 -42.25 16.38
CA THR A 2 23.12 -40.88 16.89
C THR A 2 22.16 -40.12 15.99
N VAL A 3 20.97 -39.83 16.52
CA VAL A 3 19.99 -38.95 15.88
C VAL A 3 20.58 -37.54 15.75
N LEU A 4 20.79 -37.10 14.52
CA LEU A 4 21.07 -35.70 14.22
C LEU A 4 19.77 -34.92 14.44
N ASN A 5 19.70 -34.18 15.54
CA ASN A 5 18.62 -33.21 15.76
C ASN A 5 18.86 -32.01 14.82
N PRO A 6 17.92 -31.61 13.95
CA PRO A 6 18.10 -30.42 13.13
C PRO A 6 18.10 -29.18 14.03
N SER A 7 19.14 -28.35 13.89
CA SER A 7 19.22 -27.02 14.50
C SER A 7 17.98 -26.21 14.10
N PRO A 8 17.29 -25.54 15.05
CA PRO A 8 16.22 -24.63 14.69
C PRO A 8 16.89 -23.41 14.06
N ASN A 9 17.02 -23.42 12.74
CA ASN A 9 17.26 -22.21 11.97
C ASN A 9 16.09 -21.28 12.23
N SER A 10 16.20 -20.51 13.32
CA SER A 10 15.33 -19.41 13.68
C SER A 10 15.65 -18.26 12.75
N THR A 11 15.28 -18.41 11.47
CA THR A 11 15.22 -17.30 10.54
C THR A 11 14.11 -16.38 11.04
N SER A 12 14.45 -15.49 11.97
CA SER A 12 13.51 -14.51 12.50
C SER A 12 13.11 -13.60 11.34
N ILE A 13 11.97 -13.90 10.71
CA ILE A 13 11.40 -13.05 9.67
C ILE A 13 11.08 -11.72 10.35
N GLN A 14 11.94 -10.72 10.16
CA GLN A 14 11.70 -9.40 10.71
C GLN A 14 10.42 -8.82 10.09
N PRO A 15 9.53 -8.20 10.89
CA PRO A 15 8.34 -7.57 10.35
C PRO A 15 8.70 -6.53 9.29
N TRP A 16 8.04 -6.60 8.13
CA TRP A 16 8.33 -5.73 6.96
C TRP A 16 8.32 -4.23 7.32
N TRP A 17 7.45 -3.82 8.25
CA TRP A 17 7.34 -2.43 8.66
C TRP A 17 8.62 -1.91 9.30
N LYS A 18 9.40 -2.75 10.01
CA LYS A 18 10.69 -2.32 10.57
C LYS A 18 11.65 -1.85 9.47
N SER A 19 11.61 -2.51 8.31
CA SER A 19 12.38 -2.08 7.13
C SER A 19 11.91 -0.73 6.61
N LEU A 20 10.58 -0.55 6.48
CA LEU A 20 9.97 0.71 6.03
C LEU A 20 10.40 1.90 6.90
N TRP A 21 10.37 1.77 8.22
CA TRP A 21 10.67 2.87 9.13
C TRP A 21 12.16 3.16 9.27
N ARG A 22 13.03 2.13 9.10
CA ARG A 22 14.50 2.29 9.06
C ARG A 22 15.00 3.00 7.82
N HIS A 23 14.26 2.95 6.71
CA HIS A 23 14.68 3.60 5.47
C HIS A 23 14.88 5.11 5.67
N HIS A 24 15.95 5.67 5.11
CA HIS A 24 16.20 7.13 5.07
C HIS A 24 15.32 7.82 4.01
N SER A 25 14.00 7.69 4.14
CA SER A 25 13.01 8.38 3.31
C SER A 25 12.26 9.43 4.15
N PRO A 26 11.80 10.53 3.54
CA PRO A 26 10.91 11.47 4.22
C PRO A 26 9.72 10.75 4.86
N ASN A 27 9.33 11.17 6.07
CA ASN A 27 8.24 10.54 6.82
C ASN A 27 6.92 10.52 6.03
N ARG A 28 6.69 11.52 5.18
CA ARG A 28 5.54 11.56 4.26
C ARG A 28 5.44 10.28 3.42
N TRP A 29 6.54 9.85 2.80
CA TRP A 29 6.56 8.64 1.96
C TRP A 29 6.33 7.38 2.77
N LYS A 30 6.92 7.27 3.96
CA LYS A 30 6.70 6.13 4.87
C LYS A 30 5.23 6.02 5.26
N HIS A 31 4.61 7.15 5.63
CA HIS A 31 3.18 7.20 5.95
C HIS A 31 2.32 6.85 4.74
N THR A 32 2.62 7.38 3.56
CA THR A 32 1.90 7.01 2.33
C THR A 32 1.99 5.51 2.07
N LEU A 33 3.18 4.91 2.11
CA LEU A 33 3.38 3.47 1.91
C LEU A 33 2.66 2.63 2.97
N TRP A 34 2.64 3.08 4.22
CA TRP A 34 1.86 2.45 5.27
C TRP A 34 0.37 2.46 4.93
N LEU A 35 -0.18 3.60 4.52
CA LEU A 35 -1.59 3.71 4.12
C LEU A 35 -1.91 2.82 2.92
N VAL A 36 -1.04 2.81 1.91
CA VAL A 36 -1.18 1.98 0.71
C VAL A 36 -1.22 0.50 1.07
N ARG A 37 -0.30 0.03 1.91
CA ARG A 37 -0.24 -1.37 2.32
C ARG A 37 -1.48 -1.83 3.09
N HIS A 38 -2.11 -0.93 3.81
CA HIS A 38 -3.32 -1.21 4.59
C HIS A 38 -4.62 -0.87 3.85
N ASP A 39 -4.55 -0.46 2.59
CA ASP A 39 -5.70 0.01 1.80
C ASP A 39 -6.50 1.11 2.51
N ARG A 40 -5.75 2.07 3.05
CA ARG A 40 -6.27 3.22 3.83
C ARG A 40 -6.04 4.56 3.14
N LEU A 41 -5.54 4.55 1.91
CA LEU A 41 -5.41 5.77 1.11
C LEU A 41 -6.82 6.34 0.87
N LEU A 42 -6.96 7.67 0.89
CA LEU A 42 -8.26 8.33 0.74
C LEU A 42 -8.66 8.45 -0.74
N THR A 43 -8.74 7.32 -1.43
CA THR A 43 -9.26 7.24 -2.80
C THR A 43 -10.77 7.47 -2.83
N ASN A 44 -11.35 7.73 -4.01
CA ASN A 44 -12.80 7.92 -4.09
C ASN A 44 -13.60 6.65 -3.74
N GLU A 45 -13.07 5.44 -4.00
CA GLU A 45 -13.63 4.19 -3.45
C GLU A 45 -13.70 4.23 -1.92
N MET A 46 -12.60 4.65 -1.28
CA MET A 46 -12.52 4.73 0.18
C MET A 46 -13.39 5.84 0.76
N LYS A 47 -13.59 6.95 0.03
CA LYS A 47 -14.54 8.00 0.40
C LYS A 47 -15.98 7.49 0.31
N LEU A 48 -16.33 6.78 -0.76
CA LEU A 48 -17.65 6.16 -0.92
C LEU A 48 -17.93 5.18 0.23
N ARG A 49 -16.99 4.28 0.53
CA ARG A 49 -17.11 3.31 1.64
C ARG A 49 -17.28 3.96 3.01
N ARG A 50 -16.76 5.17 3.20
CA ARG A 50 -16.89 5.96 4.44
C ARG A 50 -18.05 6.94 4.42
N HIS A 51 -18.89 6.91 3.39
CA HIS A 51 -20.02 7.85 3.21
C HIS A 51 -19.56 9.33 3.14
N LEU A 52 -18.34 9.56 2.64
CA LEU A 52 -17.76 10.89 2.41
C LEU A 52 -17.94 11.37 0.96
N SER A 53 -18.37 10.49 0.06
CA SER A 53 -18.66 10.75 -1.35
C SER A 53 -19.85 9.90 -1.79
N SER A 54 -20.60 10.36 -2.78
CA SER A 54 -21.68 9.59 -3.42
C SER A 54 -21.17 8.67 -4.54
N GLU A 55 -19.97 8.92 -5.06
CA GLU A 55 -19.40 8.21 -6.20
C GLU A 55 -17.93 7.84 -5.96
N ALA A 56 -17.49 6.75 -6.60
CA ALA A 56 -16.11 6.27 -6.57
C ALA A 56 -15.30 6.67 -7.81
N THR A 57 -15.90 7.37 -8.77
CA THR A 57 -15.27 7.70 -10.06
C THR A 57 -13.99 8.51 -9.87
N CYS A 58 -12.93 8.17 -10.61
CA CYS A 58 -11.69 8.93 -10.62
C CYS A 58 -11.88 10.27 -11.32
N THR A 59 -11.64 11.38 -10.62
CA THR A 59 -11.79 12.74 -11.16
C THR A 59 -10.72 13.12 -12.19
N LEU A 60 -9.65 12.33 -12.29
CA LEU A 60 -8.61 12.55 -13.28
C LEU A 60 -9.02 11.95 -14.62
N CYS A 61 -9.39 10.68 -14.64
CA CYS A 61 -9.52 9.90 -15.88
C CYS A 61 -10.91 9.35 -16.15
N ASP A 62 -11.90 9.70 -15.34
CA ASP A 62 -13.29 9.26 -15.42
C ASP A 62 -13.49 7.73 -15.30
N HIS A 63 -12.47 7.01 -14.81
CA HIS A 63 -12.60 5.59 -14.52
C HIS A 63 -13.61 5.37 -13.38
N PRO A 64 -14.55 4.41 -13.49
CA PRO A 64 -15.71 4.30 -12.60
C PRO A 64 -15.37 4.02 -11.12
N CYS A 65 -14.18 3.50 -10.83
CA CYS A 65 -13.75 3.23 -9.46
C CYS A 65 -12.27 3.56 -9.25
N GLU A 66 -12.00 4.63 -8.51
CA GLU A 66 -10.66 4.98 -8.07
C GLU A 66 -10.25 4.12 -6.86
N THR A 67 -9.59 2.99 -7.13
CA THR A 67 -8.95 2.14 -6.12
C THR A 67 -7.54 2.61 -5.79
N THR A 68 -6.91 2.05 -4.75
CA THR A 68 -5.50 2.36 -4.41
C THR A 68 -4.54 2.07 -5.57
N ILE A 69 -4.71 0.95 -6.28
CA ILE A 69 -3.85 0.61 -7.43
C ILE A 69 -4.14 1.54 -8.61
N HIS A 70 -5.40 1.91 -8.82
CA HIS A 70 -5.75 2.87 -9.86
C HIS A 70 -5.09 4.23 -9.63
N ALA A 71 -5.24 4.79 -8.43
CA ALA A 71 -4.68 6.09 -8.08
C ALA A 71 -3.15 6.14 -8.20
N LEU A 72 -2.46 5.02 -7.90
CA LEU A 72 -1.00 4.96 -7.93
C LEU A 72 -0.42 4.56 -9.30
N ARG A 73 -1.09 3.67 -10.04
CA ARG A 73 -0.51 2.99 -11.21
C ARG A 73 -1.44 2.99 -12.42
N ASP A 74 -2.71 2.59 -12.29
CA ASP A 74 -3.54 2.31 -13.48
C ASP A 74 -4.23 3.55 -14.08
N CYS A 75 -4.22 4.68 -13.37
CA CYS A 75 -4.73 5.93 -13.92
C CYS A 75 -3.83 6.43 -15.06
N TYR A 76 -4.34 6.44 -16.30
CA TYR A 76 -3.55 6.87 -17.47
C TYR A 76 -3.04 8.32 -17.34
N ARG A 77 -3.76 9.19 -16.61
CA ARG A 77 -3.28 10.56 -16.34
C ARG A 77 -2.17 10.58 -15.31
N ALA A 78 -2.23 9.73 -14.29
CA ALA A 78 -1.13 9.58 -13.33
C ALA A 78 0.12 9.02 -14.01
N GLN A 79 -0.04 8.02 -14.89
CA GLN A 79 1.04 7.43 -15.69
C GLN A 79 1.82 8.45 -16.53
N ARG A 80 1.18 9.54 -16.96
CA ARG A 80 1.83 10.59 -17.76
C ARG A 80 2.71 11.54 -16.93
N ILE A 81 2.58 11.53 -15.60
CA ILE A 81 3.33 12.42 -14.69
C ILE A 81 4.56 11.70 -14.12
N TRP A 82 4.45 10.40 -13.87
CA TRP A 82 5.53 9.54 -13.40
C TRP A 82 6.67 9.45 -14.42
#